data_AF-A0A1B7IHK0-F1
#
_entry.id   AF-A0A1B7IHK0-F1
#
_cell.length_a   1.000
_cell.length_b   1.000
_cell.length_c   1.000
_cell.angle_alpha   90.00
_cell.angle_beta   90.00
_cell.angle_gamma   90.00
#
_symmetry.space_group_name_H-M   'P 1'
#
loop_
_entity.id
_entity.type
_entity.pdbx_description
1 polymer ?
#
loop_
_entity_poly.entity_id
_entity_poly.type
_entity_poly.pdbx_seq_one_letter_code
_entity_poly.pdbx_strand_id
1 'polypeptide(L)'
;MATGKSWSRWMAPLAAILMVVSLSGCFDKEGDQRKAFIDFLQNTAMRSGERLPTLTTDQKKQFGPLVSDYAILYGFSQQVNQAMDDGMKPVADSVNSIRVPQDYMTQREPLRQANGSLNVLGQQVQNAKMQADSSRSTLKQPDELKAVYDKVYQKVVIAPAEAMAPLIPAAQTFTAQLVQVGDFIQQQGTQVGFTAGGIQFPTSQQANQYNSLIAPLASQHQAFMQAYTAAQTSMQ
;
A
#
# COMPACT_ATOMS: atom_id res chain seq x y z
N MET A 1 -34.79 -55.19 74.86
CA MET A 1 -36.22 -54.93 74.60
C MET A 1 -36.31 -53.46 74.18
N ALA A 2 -36.68 -53.01 72.99
CA ALA A 2 -37.50 -53.48 71.86
C ALA A 2 -36.78 -53.08 70.54
N THR A 3 -36.41 -53.98 69.62
CA THR A 3 -37.15 -54.59 68.47
C THR A 3 -37.48 -53.68 67.27
N GLY A 4 -36.93 -54.08 66.11
CA GLY A 4 -37.33 -53.72 64.73
C GLY A 4 -36.10 -53.43 63.84
N LYS A 5 -35.40 -54.36 63.17
CA LYS A 5 -35.78 -55.34 62.10
C LYS A 5 -36.49 -54.61 60.94
N SER A 6 -35.96 -54.50 59.72
CA SER A 6 -35.77 -55.57 58.72
C SER A 6 -35.12 -54.93 57.47
N TRP A 7 -33.96 -55.36 57.00
CA TRP A 7 -33.80 -56.32 55.89
C TRP A 7 -34.55 -55.93 54.60
N SER A 8 -33.84 -55.32 53.64
CA SER A 8 -34.04 -55.55 52.20
C SER A 8 -32.79 -55.14 51.43
N ARG A 9 -31.76 -56.00 51.53
CA ARG A 9 -30.77 -56.16 50.47
C ARG A 9 -31.34 -57.22 49.53
N TRP A 10 -31.95 -56.78 48.43
CA TRP A 10 -32.25 -57.64 47.29
C TRP A 10 -31.88 -56.86 46.02
N MET A 11 -30.89 -57.38 45.30
CA MET A 11 -30.57 -57.14 43.87
C MET A 11 -29.96 -55.76 43.51
N ALA A 12 -28.64 -55.52 43.53
CA ALA A 12 -27.64 -55.83 42.49
C ALA A 12 -27.97 -55.30 41.07
N PRO A 13 -27.00 -55.00 40.19
CA PRO A 13 -25.83 -54.11 40.29
C PRO A 13 -25.75 -53.15 39.07
N LEU A 14 -25.32 -51.89 39.21
CA LEU A 14 -24.90 -51.06 38.06
C LEU A 14 -23.68 -50.20 38.42
N ALA A 15 -22.56 -50.89 38.65
CA ALA A 15 -21.25 -50.31 38.42
C ALA A 15 -20.99 -50.29 36.91
N ALA A 16 -21.43 -49.24 36.21
CA ALA A 16 -20.93 -48.81 34.89
C ALA A 16 -21.78 -47.66 34.31
N ILE A 17 -21.52 -46.41 34.73
CA ILE A 17 -21.50 -45.21 33.87
C ILE A 17 -20.44 -44.30 34.53
N LEU A 18 -19.16 -44.65 34.48
CA LEU A 18 -18.23 -44.25 33.43
C LEU A 18 -18.51 -42.82 32.92
N MET A 19 -17.62 -41.92 33.35
CA MET A 19 -17.26 -40.68 32.68
C MET A 19 -17.52 -40.76 31.17
N VAL A 20 -18.51 -40.05 30.64
CA VAL A 20 -18.48 -39.33 29.35
C VAL A 20 -19.71 -38.43 29.30
N VAL A 21 -19.67 -37.26 29.95
CA VAL A 21 -20.21 -36.01 29.38
C VAL A 21 -19.39 -34.84 29.93
N SER A 22 -18.06 -34.92 29.86
CA SER A 22 -17.38 -33.74 29.32
C SER A 22 -17.74 -33.78 27.84
N LEU A 23 -18.77 -33.03 27.46
CA LEU A 23 -18.90 -32.57 26.09
C LEU A 23 -17.61 -31.83 25.78
N SER A 24 -16.60 -32.58 25.36
CA SER A 24 -15.69 -32.20 24.30
C SER A 24 -16.58 -31.97 23.09
N GLY A 25 -17.38 -30.89 23.12
CA GLY A 25 -17.67 -30.22 21.87
C GLY A 25 -16.29 -30.02 21.26
N CYS A 26 -16.11 -30.46 20.02
CA CYS A 26 -15.10 -29.84 19.18
C CYS A 26 -15.32 -28.34 19.36
N PHE A 27 -14.50 -27.70 20.19
CA PHE A 27 -14.36 -26.27 20.19
C PHE A 27 -14.11 -25.98 18.72
N ASP A 28 -15.05 -25.30 18.07
CA ASP A 28 -14.96 -24.94 16.66
C ASP A 28 -13.89 -23.85 16.56
N LYS A 29 -12.65 -24.28 16.79
CA LYS A 29 -11.46 -23.46 16.83
C LYS A 29 -11.28 -22.78 15.49
N GLU A 30 -11.72 -23.43 14.41
CA GLU A 30 -11.76 -22.87 13.07
C GLU A 30 -12.83 -21.77 12.94
N GLY A 31 -14.04 -21.98 13.47
CA GLY A 31 -15.10 -20.97 13.55
C GLY A 31 -14.69 -19.74 14.38
N ASP A 32 -14.10 -19.94 15.56
CA ASP A 32 -13.60 -18.87 16.42
C ASP A 32 -12.43 -18.11 15.77
N GLN A 33 -11.48 -18.84 15.15
CA GLN A 33 -10.38 -18.26 14.36
C GLN A 33 -10.92 -17.36 13.25
N ARG A 34 -11.89 -17.88 12.49
CA ARG A 34 -12.48 -17.19 11.35
C ARG A 34 -13.24 -15.94 11.78
N LYS A 35 -14.05 -16.05 12.85
CA LYS A 35 -14.79 -14.91 13.39
C LYS A 35 -13.84 -13.81 13.86
N ALA A 36 -12.82 -14.16 14.65
CA ALA A 36 -11.82 -13.20 15.10
C ALA A 36 -11.07 -12.53 13.94
N PHE A 37 -10.76 -13.30 12.90
CA PHE A 37 -10.09 -12.78 11.71
C PHE A 37 -11.00 -11.86 10.88
N ILE A 38 -12.27 -12.23 10.67
CA ILE A 38 -13.27 -11.39 10.02
C ILE A 38 -13.43 -10.07 10.78
N ASP A 39 -13.58 -10.15 12.11
CA ASP A 39 -13.73 -8.96 12.96
C ASP A 39 -12.51 -8.05 12.83
N PHE A 40 -11.30 -8.61 12.81
CA PHE A 40 -10.06 -7.86 12.59
C PHE A 40 -10.01 -7.23 11.19
N LEU A 41 -10.36 -7.97 10.13
CA LEU A 41 -10.37 -7.44 8.77
C LEU A 41 -11.33 -6.26 8.63
N GLN A 42 -12.55 -6.38 9.17
CA GLN A 42 -13.58 -5.34 9.08
C GLN A 42 -13.28 -4.13 9.96
N ASN A 43 -12.79 -4.34 11.18
CA ASN A 43 -12.65 -3.27 12.15
C ASN A 43 -11.29 -2.62 12.18
N THR A 44 -10.26 -3.34 11.76
CA THR A 44 -8.88 -2.87 11.77
C THR A 44 -8.38 -2.70 10.34
N ALA A 45 -8.25 -3.77 9.56
CA ALA A 45 -7.60 -3.70 8.25
C ALA A 45 -8.33 -2.75 7.27
N MET A 46 -9.66 -2.79 7.21
CA MET A 46 -10.46 -1.87 6.38
C MET A 46 -10.30 -0.38 6.76
N ARG A 47 -9.96 -0.09 8.01
CA ARG A 47 -9.77 1.27 8.51
C ARG A 47 -8.31 1.74 8.42
N SER A 48 -7.36 0.81 8.33
CA SER A 48 -5.94 1.11 8.36
C SER A 48 -5.36 1.64 7.04
N GLY A 49 -6.09 1.49 5.92
CA GLY A 49 -5.66 1.97 4.61
C GLY A 49 -4.25 1.48 4.26
N GLU A 50 -3.33 2.45 4.20
CA GLU A 50 -1.95 2.34 3.73
C GLU A 50 -1.12 1.48 4.67
N ARG A 51 -1.29 1.67 5.98
CA ARG A 51 -0.43 1.08 7.01
C ARG A 51 -1.20 0.01 7.76
N LEU A 52 -1.29 -1.14 7.11
CA LEU A 52 -1.80 -2.34 7.74
C LEU A 52 -0.96 -2.68 8.99
N PRO A 53 -1.60 -2.97 10.14
CA PRO A 53 -0.88 -3.23 11.39
C PRO A 53 -0.22 -4.60 11.40
N THR A 54 0.98 -4.68 11.96
CA THR A 54 1.63 -5.97 12.21
C THR A 54 0.82 -6.77 13.23
N LEU A 55 0.55 -8.04 12.93
CA LEU A 55 -0.14 -8.93 13.86
C LEU A 55 0.68 -9.16 15.12
N THR A 56 0.06 -9.02 16.28
CA THR A 56 0.65 -9.39 17.57
C THR A 56 0.81 -10.90 17.70
N THR A 57 1.63 -11.36 18.63
CA THR A 57 1.80 -12.79 18.92
C THR A 57 0.47 -13.46 19.26
N ASP A 58 -0.39 -12.77 20.01
CA ASP A 58 -1.70 -13.31 20.41
C ASP A 58 -2.67 -13.36 19.24
N GLN A 59 -2.69 -12.33 18.38
CA GLN A 59 -3.48 -12.35 17.14
C GLN A 59 -3.03 -13.49 16.20
N LYS A 60 -1.72 -13.71 16.06
CA LYS A 60 -1.19 -14.82 15.26
C LYS A 60 -1.67 -16.18 15.78
N LYS A 61 -1.64 -16.38 17.10
CA LYS A 61 -2.17 -17.60 17.73
C LYS A 61 -3.69 -17.72 17.53
N GLN A 62 -4.40 -16.61 17.68
CA GLN A 62 -5.87 -16.56 17.58
C GLN A 62 -6.37 -16.78 16.16
N PHE A 63 -5.65 -16.34 15.12
CA PHE A 63 -6.05 -16.50 13.72
C PHE A 63 -5.58 -17.84 13.12
N GLY A 64 -4.52 -18.43 13.69
CA GLY A 64 -4.01 -19.72 13.23
C GLY A 64 -3.61 -19.68 11.75
N PRO A 65 -4.13 -20.58 10.90
CA PRO A 65 -3.79 -20.62 9.47
C PRO A 65 -4.08 -19.31 8.73
N LEU A 66 -5.10 -18.54 9.14
CA LEU A 66 -5.52 -17.30 8.47
C LEU A 66 -4.48 -16.17 8.53
N VAL A 67 -3.41 -16.34 9.31
CA VAL A 67 -2.24 -15.46 9.29
C VAL A 67 -1.61 -15.40 7.89
N SER A 68 -1.60 -16.51 7.12
CA SER A 68 -1.07 -16.51 5.76
C SER A 68 -1.92 -15.66 4.81
N ASP A 69 -3.24 -15.66 4.98
CA ASP A 69 -4.17 -14.87 4.17
C ASP A 69 -3.91 -13.39 4.41
N TYR A 70 -3.73 -12.99 5.67
CA TYR A 70 -3.38 -11.62 6.02
C TYR A 70 -2.01 -11.19 5.48
N ALA A 71 -1.04 -12.11 5.45
CA ALA A 71 0.32 -11.82 4.97
C ALA A 71 0.34 -11.38 3.49
N ILE A 72 -0.64 -11.80 2.68
CA ILE A 72 -0.79 -11.33 1.30
C ILE A 72 -1.10 -9.84 1.26
N LEU A 73 -2.09 -9.40 2.04
CA LEU A 73 -2.50 -7.99 2.15
C LEU A 73 -1.38 -7.14 2.73
N TYR A 74 -0.81 -7.59 3.85
CA TYR A 74 0.26 -6.90 4.55
C TYR A 74 1.52 -6.79 3.69
N GLY A 75 1.90 -7.87 3.00
CA GLY A 75 3.07 -7.91 2.12
C GLY A 75 2.96 -6.91 0.96
N PHE A 76 1.79 -6.84 0.31
CA PHE A 76 1.55 -5.82 -0.73
C PHE A 76 1.69 -4.40 -0.17
N SER A 77 0.98 -4.11 0.92
CA SER A 77 0.98 -2.79 1.58
C SER A 77 2.42 -2.35 1.93
N GLN A 78 3.21 -3.22 2.54
CA GLN A 78 4.60 -2.90 2.89
C GLN A 78 5.48 -2.65 1.66
N GLN A 79 5.40 -3.51 0.64
CA GLN A 79 6.20 -3.36 -0.58
C GLN A 79 5.88 -2.06 -1.31
N VAL A 80 4.59 -1.75 -1.45
CA VAL A 80 4.14 -0.54 -2.16
C VAL A 80 4.50 0.73 -1.39
N ASN A 81 4.30 0.77 -0.08
CA ASN A 81 4.63 1.96 0.71
C ASN A 81 6.12 2.26 0.64
N GLN A 82 6.96 1.24 0.78
CA GLN A 82 8.40 1.38 0.67
C GLN A 82 8.81 1.88 -0.73
N ALA A 83 8.25 1.26 -1.78
CA ALA A 83 8.51 1.67 -3.15
C ALA A 83 8.10 3.13 -3.40
N MET A 84 6.95 3.53 -2.88
CA MET A 84 6.38 4.86 -3.03
C MET A 84 7.27 5.91 -2.35
N ASP A 85 7.70 5.66 -1.11
CA ASP A 85 8.63 6.53 -0.39
C ASP A 85 9.96 6.67 -1.15
N ASP A 86 10.53 5.56 -1.63
CA ASP A 86 11.80 5.57 -2.37
C ASP A 86 11.69 6.25 -3.75
N GLY A 87 10.55 6.08 -4.42
CA GLY A 87 10.32 6.58 -5.78
C GLY A 87 9.89 8.06 -5.85
N MET A 88 9.03 8.50 -4.93
CA MET A 88 8.42 9.84 -4.98
C MET A 88 9.19 10.89 -4.18
N LYS A 89 9.87 10.51 -3.09
CA LYS A 89 10.62 11.45 -2.26
C LYS A 89 11.67 12.26 -3.06
N PRO A 90 12.49 11.65 -3.94
CA PRO A 90 13.48 12.41 -4.72
C PRO A 90 12.84 13.41 -5.69
N VAL A 91 11.65 13.10 -6.22
CA VAL A 91 10.89 14.00 -7.09
C VAL A 91 10.44 15.22 -6.29
N ALA A 92 9.80 15.00 -5.14
CA ALA A 92 9.33 16.09 -4.28
C ALA A 92 10.49 16.98 -3.79
N ASP A 93 11.59 16.37 -3.33
CA ASP A 93 12.76 17.10 -2.84
C ASP A 93 13.39 17.96 -3.96
N SER A 94 13.50 17.42 -5.18
CA SER A 94 14.06 18.15 -6.33
C SER A 94 13.13 19.30 -6.76
N VAL A 95 11.83 19.05 -6.88
CA VAL A 95 10.85 20.06 -7.31
C VAL A 95 10.77 21.21 -6.30
N ASN A 96 10.75 20.92 -5.00
CA ASN A 96 10.74 21.94 -3.94
C ASN A 96 12.03 22.79 -3.89
N SER A 97 13.11 22.27 -4.46
CA SER A 97 14.39 22.95 -4.55
C SER A 97 14.47 23.89 -5.75
N ILE A 98 13.56 23.79 -6.74
CA ILE A 98 13.49 24.72 -7.87
C ILE A 98 12.67 25.94 -7.48
N ARG A 99 13.36 27.06 -7.22
CA ARG A 99 12.75 28.35 -6.84
C ARG A 99 13.05 29.45 -7.84
N VAL A 100 14.22 29.40 -8.47
CA VAL A 100 14.66 30.33 -9.50
C VAL A 100 15.15 29.58 -10.74
N PRO A 101 15.24 30.23 -11.92
CA PRO A 101 15.66 29.56 -13.15
C PRO A 101 17.04 28.87 -13.09
N GLN A 102 17.93 29.34 -12.22
CA GLN A 102 19.24 28.70 -12.01
C GLN A 102 19.11 27.28 -11.43
N ASP A 103 18.07 27.03 -10.63
CA ASP A 103 17.89 25.76 -9.94
C ASP A 103 17.54 24.62 -10.91
N TYR A 104 16.96 24.91 -12.08
CA TYR A 104 16.74 23.87 -13.10
C TYR A 104 18.06 23.20 -13.52
N MET A 105 19.16 23.95 -13.57
CA MET A 105 20.48 23.40 -13.91
C MET A 105 21.02 22.50 -12.80
N THR A 106 20.81 22.88 -11.53
CA THR A 106 21.31 22.12 -10.38
C THR A 106 20.46 20.87 -10.11
N GLN A 107 19.16 20.94 -10.37
CA GLN A 107 18.21 19.84 -10.13
C GLN A 107 18.07 18.89 -11.32
N ARG A 108 18.59 19.23 -12.51
CA ARG A 108 18.59 18.37 -13.71
C ARG A 108 19.05 16.94 -13.43
N GLU A 109 20.20 16.77 -12.78
CA GLU A 109 20.77 15.44 -12.54
C GLU A 109 19.98 14.66 -11.47
N PRO A 110 19.64 15.25 -10.30
CA PRO A 110 18.69 14.64 -9.36
C PRO A 110 17.38 14.20 -10.00
N LEU A 111 16.79 15.03 -10.88
CA LEU A 111 15.53 14.72 -11.57
C LEU A 111 15.68 13.57 -12.57
N ARG A 112 16.82 13.46 -13.28
CA ARG A 112 17.10 12.30 -14.14
C ARG A 112 17.16 11.00 -13.34
N GLN A 113 17.82 11.03 -12.19
CA GLN A 113 17.90 9.89 -11.28
C GLN A 113 16.53 9.53 -10.71
N ALA A 114 15.75 10.54 -10.29
CA ALA A 114 14.39 10.36 -9.81
C ALA A 114 13.50 9.70 -10.88
N ASN A 115 13.66 10.07 -12.16
CA ASN A 115 12.93 9.43 -13.26
C ASN A 115 13.28 7.94 -13.43
N GLY A 116 14.54 7.57 -13.15
CA GLY A 116 14.96 6.17 -13.01
C GLY A 116 14.24 5.45 -11.86
N SER A 117 14.18 6.07 -10.69
CA SER A 117 13.46 5.52 -9.52
C SER A 117 11.96 5.36 -9.77
N LEU A 118 11.32 6.28 -10.50
CA LEU A 118 9.91 6.18 -10.90
C LEU A 118 9.63 4.95 -11.77
N ASN A 119 10.56 4.60 -12.67
CA ASN A 119 10.46 3.36 -13.46
C ASN A 119 10.53 2.10 -12.58
N VAL A 120 11.39 2.11 -11.56
CA VAL A 120 11.51 1.00 -10.60
C VAL A 120 10.26 0.89 -9.74
N LEU A 121 9.73 2.01 -9.25
CA LEU A 121 8.47 2.07 -8.50
C LEU A 121 7.32 1.42 -9.31
N GLY A 122 7.17 1.80 -10.58
CA GLY A 122 6.13 1.21 -11.43
C GLY A 122 6.23 -0.31 -11.59
N GLN A 123 7.46 -0.83 -11.69
CA GLN A 123 7.70 -2.27 -11.73
C GLN A 123 7.42 -2.94 -10.39
N GLN A 124 7.83 -2.32 -9.27
CA GLN A 124 7.61 -2.87 -7.93
C GLN A 124 6.11 -2.96 -7.59
N VAL A 125 5.32 -1.93 -7.91
CA VAL A 125 3.86 -1.94 -7.70
C VAL A 125 3.20 -3.05 -8.54
N GLN A 126 3.57 -3.17 -9.82
CA GLN A 126 3.02 -4.21 -10.70
C GLN A 126 3.38 -5.62 -10.21
N ASN A 127 4.64 -5.84 -9.83
CA ASN A 127 5.11 -7.12 -9.33
C ASN A 127 4.43 -7.50 -8.00
N ALA A 128 4.32 -6.55 -7.07
CA ALA A 128 3.61 -6.75 -5.80
C ALA A 128 2.14 -7.10 -6.03
N LYS A 129 1.47 -6.40 -6.96
CA LYS A 129 0.08 -6.69 -7.33
C LYS A 129 -0.06 -8.10 -7.92
N MET A 130 0.78 -8.47 -8.88
CA MET A 130 0.75 -9.81 -9.50
C MET A 130 0.98 -10.91 -8.47
N GLN A 131 1.93 -10.72 -7.55
CA GLN A 131 2.19 -11.66 -6.46
C GLN A 131 0.98 -11.80 -5.53
N ALA A 132 0.34 -10.68 -5.18
CA ALA A 132 -0.86 -10.68 -4.35
C ALA A 132 -2.04 -11.37 -5.06
N ASP A 133 -2.25 -11.09 -6.36
CA ASP A 133 -3.32 -11.67 -7.16
C ASP A 133 -3.14 -13.19 -7.30
N SER A 134 -1.91 -13.62 -7.60
CA SER A 134 -1.57 -15.03 -7.68
C SER A 134 -1.80 -15.73 -6.34
N SER A 135 -1.35 -15.14 -5.23
CA SER A 135 -1.52 -15.73 -3.89
C SER A 135 -3.00 -15.81 -3.52
N ARG A 136 -3.77 -14.74 -3.74
CA ARG A 136 -5.22 -14.68 -3.50
C ARG A 136 -5.98 -15.75 -4.27
N SER A 137 -5.60 -16.02 -5.53
CA SER A 137 -6.29 -17.03 -6.37
C SER A 137 -6.21 -18.46 -5.80
N THR A 138 -5.22 -18.73 -4.94
CA THR A 138 -5.01 -20.05 -4.32
C THR A 138 -5.73 -20.22 -2.98
N LEU A 139 -6.30 -19.14 -2.43
CA LEU A 139 -6.94 -19.16 -1.12
C LEU A 139 -8.23 -19.99 -1.13
N LYS A 140 -8.37 -20.86 -0.12
CA LYS A 140 -9.56 -21.67 0.11
C LYS A 140 -10.31 -21.14 1.33
N GLN A 141 -11.19 -20.17 1.09
CA GLN A 141 -11.98 -19.50 2.13
C GLN A 141 -13.46 -19.88 1.98
N PRO A 142 -14.20 -20.05 3.10
CA PRO A 142 -15.66 -20.12 3.01
C PRO A 142 -16.25 -18.77 2.63
N ASP A 143 -17.49 -18.79 2.12
CA ASP A 143 -18.16 -17.63 1.53
C ASP A 143 -18.17 -16.38 2.43
N GLU A 144 -18.41 -16.57 3.73
CA GLU A 144 -18.46 -15.46 4.70
C GLU A 144 -17.12 -14.74 4.86
N LEU A 145 -16.01 -15.49 4.94
CA LEU A 145 -14.66 -14.91 5.02
C LEU A 145 -14.27 -14.31 3.68
N LYS A 146 -14.56 -15.03 2.58
CA LYS A 146 -14.23 -14.60 1.22
C LYS A 146 -14.85 -13.23 0.91
N ALA A 147 -16.12 -13.02 1.25
CA ALA A 147 -16.80 -11.76 1.00
C ALA A 147 -16.15 -10.57 1.73
N VAL A 148 -15.67 -10.78 2.96
CA VAL A 148 -14.98 -9.75 3.74
C VAL A 148 -13.57 -9.53 3.23
N TYR A 149 -12.82 -10.60 3.00
CA TYR A 149 -11.47 -10.57 2.48
C TYR A 149 -11.40 -9.87 1.13
N ASP A 150 -12.34 -10.16 0.21
CA ASP A 150 -12.40 -9.54 -1.11
C ASP A 150 -12.59 -8.02 -1.04
N LYS A 151 -13.37 -7.52 -0.06
CA LYS A 151 -13.50 -6.07 0.18
C LYS A 151 -12.21 -5.44 0.68
N VAL A 152 -11.53 -6.11 1.62
CA VAL A 152 -10.22 -5.63 2.11
C VAL A 152 -9.19 -5.66 0.99
N TYR A 153 -9.18 -6.71 0.18
CA TYR A 153 -8.29 -6.85 -0.96
C TYR A 153 -8.53 -5.76 -2.02
N GLN A 154 -9.80 -5.44 -2.31
CA GLN A 154 -10.12 -4.33 -3.21
C GLN A 154 -9.55 -3.00 -2.67
N LYS A 155 -9.71 -2.73 -1.38
CA LYS A 155 -9.25 -1.49 -0.76
C LYS A 155 -7.72 -1.41 -0.61
N VAL A 156 -7.06 -2.51 -0.24
CA VAL A 156 -5.63 -2.52 0.09
C VAL A 156 -4.76 -2.77 -1.14
N VAL A 157 -5.24 -3.54 -2.12
CA VAL A 157 -4.43 -4.00 -3.25
C VAL A 157 -4.88 -3.37 -4.56
N ILE A 158 -6.14 -3.58 -4.93
CA ILE A 158 -6.63 -3.17 -6.26
C ILE A 158 -6.67 -1.65 -6.39
N ALA A 159 -7.37 -0.96 -5.50
CA ALA A 159 -7.55 0.48 -5.60
C ALA A 159 -6.22 1.26 -5.56
N PRO A 160 -5.25 0.95 -4.66
CA PRO A 160 -3.95 1.60 -4.68
C PRO A 160 -3.15 1.34 -5.96
N ALA A 161 -3.13 0.09 -6.44
CA ALA A 161 -2.41 -0.25 -7.68
C ALA A 161 -2.99 0.50 -8.90
N GLU A 162 -4.31 0.59 -9.00
CA GLU A 162 -5.00 1.32 -10.07
C GLU A 162 -4.79 2.83 -9.98
N ALA A 163 -4.81 3.40 -8.77
CA ALA A 163 -4.61 4.83 -8.56
C ALA A 163 -3.15 5.26 -8.81
N MET A 164 -2.18 4.37 -8.61
CA MET A 164 -0.77 4.63 -8.93
C MET A 164 -0.46 4.51 -10.43
N ALA A 165 -1.27 3.79 -11.21
CA ALA A 165 -1.06 3.61 -12.65
C ALA A 165 -0.94 4.94 -13.43
N PRO A 166 -1.78 5.97 -13.22
CA PRO A 166 -1.61 7.27 -13.87
C PRO A 166 -0.55 8.16 -13.21
N LEU A 167 -0.20 7.92 -11.94
CA LEU A 167 0.74 8.75 -11.19
C LEU A 167 2.16 8.67 -11.75
N ILE A 168 2.65 7.45 -12.00
CA ILE A 168 4.00 7.22 -12.50
C ILE A 168 4.24 7.97 -13.83
N PRO A 169 3.45 7.77 -14.91
CA PRO A 169 3.67 8.48 -16.16
C PRO A 169 3.50 10.00 -16.05
N ALA A 170 2.62 10.49 -15.17
CA ALA A 170 2.49 11.92 -14.89
C ALA A 170 3.77 12.49 -14.24
N ALA A 171 4.31 11.80 -13.24
CA ALA A 171 5.57 12.17 -12.59
C ALA A 171 6.76 12.11 -13.56
N GLN A 172 6.83 11.08 -14.41
CA GLN A 172 7.87 10.94 -15.43
C GLN A 172 7.83 12.06 -16.45
N THR A 173 6.64 12.39 -16.95
CA THR A 173 6.45 13.50 -17.90
C THR A 173 6.90 14.82 -17.30
N PHE A 174 6.46 15.10 -16.07
CA PHE A 174 6.80 16.33 -15.37
C PHE A 174 8.31 16.45 -15.09
N THR A 175 8.93 15.40 -14.53
CA THR A 175 10.37 15.38 -14.25
C THR A 175 11.21 15.49 -15.53
N ALA A 176 10.82 14.80 -16.60
CA ALA A 176 11.49 14.90 -17.89
C ALA A 176 11.43 16.33 -18.47
N GLN A 177 10.29 17.02 -18.34
CA GLN A 177 10.15 18.40 -18.79
C GLN A 177 11.06 19.35 -18.01
N LEU A 178 11.16 19.19 -16.68
CA LEU A 178 12.07 19.97 -15.84
C LEU A 178 13.54 19.74 -16.24
N VAL A 179 13.91 18.50 -16.54
CA VAL A 179 15.25 18.16 -17.06
C VAL A 179 15.53 18.85 -18.39
N GLN A 180 14.57 18.86 -19.32
CA GLN A 180 14.72 19.54 -20.62
C GLN A 180 14.93 21.05 -20.45
N VAL A 181 14.22 21.69 -19.53
CA VAL A 181 14.45 23.11 -19.19
C VAL A 181 15.87 23.30 -18.66
N GLY A 182 16.33 22.47 -17.72
CA GLY A 182 17.69 22.52 -17.18
C GLY A 182 18.77 22.32 -18.24
N ASP A 183 18.60 21.33 -19.12
CA ASP A 183 19.51 21.08 -20.24
C ASP A 183 19.58 22.28 -21.19
N PHE A 184 18.44 22.88 -21.53
CA PHE A 184 18.38 24.01 -22.44
C PHE A 184 19.13 25.22 -21.87
N ILE A 185 18.94 25.54 -20.58
CA ILE A 185 19.66 26.63 -19.91
C ILE A 185 21.16 26.32 -19.88
N GLN A 186 21.54 25.08 -19.54
CA GLN A 186 22.94 24.67 -19.51
C GLN A 186 23.62 24.80 -20.88
N GLN A 187 22.92 24.47 -21.96
CA GLN A 187 23.45 24.59 -23.33
C GLN A 187 23.73 26.05 -23.74
N GLN A 188 23.07 27.04 -23.14
CA GLN A 188 23.35 28.45 -23.43
C GLN A 188 24.62 28.96 -22.73
N GLY A 189 25.15 28.23 -21.75
CA GLY A 189 26.36 28.57 -21.02
C GLY A 189 26.30 29.95 -20.35
N THR A 190 27.39 30.71 -20.45
CA THR A 190 27.53 32.03 -19.82
C THR A 190 26.82 33.17 -20.56
N GLN A 191 26.13 32.88 -21.67
CA GLN A 191 25.42 33.90 -22.44
C GLN A 191 24.08 34.29 -21.82
N VAL A 192 23.58 33.48 -20.88
CA VAL A 192 22.33 33.73 -20.18
C VAL A 192 22.57 34.56 -18.93
N GLY A 193 21.83 35.66 -18.82
CA GLY A 193 21.76 36.47 -17.60
C GLY A 193 20.69 35.93 -16.65
N PHE A 194 20.97 35.98 -15.35
CA PHE A 194 19.97 35.73 -14.31
C PHE A 194 19.81 37.01 -13.49
N THR A 195 18.68 37.69 -13.67
CA THR A 195 18.43 39.01 -13.07
C THR A 195 17.04 39.02 -12.46
N ALA A 196 16.91 39.54 -11.24
CA ALA A 196 15.63 39.71 -10.53
C ALA A 196 14.74 38.45 -10.45
N GLY A 197 15.34 37.26 -10.33
CA GLY A 197 14.60 35.98 -10.30
C GLY A 197 14.10 35.50 -11.67
N GLY A 198 14.40 36.23 -12.74
CA GLY A 198 14.14 35.86 -14.12
C GLY A 198 15.41 35.37 -14.84
N ILE A 199 15.21 34.99 -16.10
CA ILE A 199 16.24 34.56 -17.02
C ILE A 199 16.22 35.47 -18.25
N GLN A 200 17.39 35.86 -18.73
CA GLN A 200 17.54 36.74 -19.88
C GLN A 200 18.41 36.07 -20.94
N PHE A 201 17.84 35.93 -22.13
CA PHE A 201 18.51 35.32 -23.28
C PHE A 201 19.05 36.39 -24.24
N PRO A 202 20.19 36.13 -24.91
CA PRO A 202 20.76 37.01 -25.93
C PRO A 202 19.85 37.25 -27.13
N THR A 203 19.03 36.25 -27.50
CA THR A 203 18.17 36.30 -28.68
C THR A 203 16.71 35.99 -28.35
N SER A 204 15.80 36.54 -29.16
CA SER A 204 14.36 36.22 -29.09
C SER A 204 14.08 34.75 -29.40
N GLN A 205 14.86 34.13 -30.28
CA GLN A 205 14.71 32.71 -30.60
C GLN A 205 14.98 31.82 -29.38
N GLN A 206 16.05 32.07 -28.63
CA GLN A 206 16.35 31.34 -27.39
C GLN A 206 15.26 31.56 -26.33
N ALA A 207 14.78 32.80 -26.17
CA ALA A 207 13.68 33.10 -25.25
C ALA A 207 12.38 32.37 -25.63
N ASN A 208 12.04 32.30 -26.93
CA ASN A 208 10.86 31.59 -27.40
C ASN A 208 10.97 30.07 -27.17
N GLN A 209 12.17 29.49 -27.38
CA GLN A 209 12.43 28.08 -27.09
C GLN A 209 12.31 27.77 -25.59
N TYR A 210 12.84 28.63 -24.73
CA TYR A 210 12.68 28.49 -23.28
C TYR A 210 11.21 28.55 -22.86
N ASN A 211 10.47 29.53 -23.38
CA ASN A 211 9.06 29.72 -23.06
C ASN A 211 8.21 28.52 -23.52
N SER A 212 8.53 27.90 -24.66
CA SER A 212 7.82 26.69 -25.10
C SER A 212 8.09 25.48 -24.22
N LEU A 213 9.29 25.37 -23.64
CA LEU A 213 9.64 24.32 -22.67
C LEU A 213 8.96 24.51 -21.31
N ILE A 214 8.71 25.76 -20.89
CA ILE A 214 8.07 26.04 -19.59
C ILE A 214 6.55 26.08 -19.68
N ALA A 215 5.98 26.45 -20.83
CA ALA A 215 4.54 26.54 -21.03
C ALA A 215 3.74 25.31 -20.52
N PRO A 216 4.17 24.04 -20.75
CA PRO A 216 3.42 22.89 -20.26
C PRO A 216 3.67 22.55 -18.79
N LEU A 217 4.68 23.11 -18.12
CA LEU A 217 5.04 22.72 -16.75
C LEU A 217 3.90 22.92 -15.76
N ALA A 218 3.14 24.01 -15.88
CA ALA A 218 2.04 24.28 -14.96
C ALA A 218 0.93 23.23 -15.05
N SER A 219 0.53 22.83 -16.27
CA SER A 219 -0.50 21.81 -16.47
C SER A 219 0.01 20.41 -16.13
N GLN A 220 1.27 20.09 -16.43
CA GLN A 220 1.90 18.82 -16.05
C GLN A 220 2.03 18.69 -14.53
N HIS A 221 2.42 19.75 -13.83
CA HIS A 221 2.45 19.78 -12.37
C HIS A 221 1.05 19.54 -11.78
N GLN A 222 0.02 20.17 -12.35
CA GLN A 222 -1.35 19.94 -11.92
C GLN A 222 -1.79 18.48 -12.14
N ALA A 223 -1.48 17.89 -13.30
CA ALA A 223 -1.80 16.50 -13.60
C ALA A 223 -1.08 15.54 -12.63
N PHE A 224 0.19 15.79 -12.34
CA PHE A 224 0.96 15.06 -11.33
C PHE A 224 0.31 15.16 -9.95
N MET A 225 -0.03 16.37 -9.48
CA MET A 225 -0.64 16.57 -8.17
C MET A 225 -2.02 15.91 -8.05
N GLN A 226 -2.81 15.92 -9.13
CA GLN A 226 -4.11 15.22 -9.16
C GLN A 226 -3.92 13.71 -9.04
N ALA A 227 -3.00 13.14 -9.81
CA ALA A 227 -2.70 11.70 -9.74
C ALA A 227 -2.10 11.31 -8.38
N TYR A 228 -1.25 12.16 -7.80
CA TYR A 228 -0.64 11.94 -6.49
C TYR A 228 -1.71 11.94 -5.38
N THR A 229 -2.61 12.91 -5.41
CA THR A 229 -3.73 13.00 -4.45
C THR A 229 -4.65 11.79 -4.58
N ALA A 230 -4.94 11.33 -5.81
CA ALA A 230 -5.75 10.14 -6.03
C ALA A 230 -5.08 8.87 -5.46
N ALA A 231 -3.79 8.68 -5.71
CA ALA A 231 -3.01 7.59 -5.13
C ALA A 231 -3.01 7.66 -3.60
N GLN A 232 -2.71 8.82 -3.01
CA GLN A 232 -2.70 9.01 -1.57
C GLN A 232 -4.08 8.77 -0.93
N THR A 233 -5.16 9.17 -1.59
CA THR A 233 -6.53 8.95 -1.10
C THR A 233 -6.92 7.48 -1.18
N SER A 234 -6.53 6.79 -2.25
CA SER A 234 -6.78 5.35 -2.40
C SER A 234 -6.08 4.50 -1.34
N MET A 235 -4.99 5.04 -0.79
CA MET A 235 -4.21 4.43 0.28
C MET A 235 -4.78 4.79 1.67
N GLN A 236 -5.84 5.60 1.81
CA GLN A 236 -6.46 5.89 3.13
C GLN A 236 -7.65 4.95 3.42
#